data_AF-A0A9E2MJ47-F1
#
_entry.id   AF-A0A9E2MJ47-F1
#
_cell.length_a   1.000
_cell.length_b   1.000
_cell.length_c   1.000
_cell.angle_alpha   90.00
_cell.angle_beta   90.00
_cell.angle_gamma   90.00
#
_symmetry.space_group_name_H-M   'P 1'
#
loop_
_entity.id
_entity.type
_entity.pdbx_description
1 polymer ?
#
loop_
_entity_poly.entity_id
_entity_poly.type
_entity_poly.pdbx_seq_one_letter_code
_entity_poly.pdbx_strand_id
1 'polypeptide(L)'
;MKNKAVALIIVIFAMMVLAVLCWTLANLLSGDFGTNLAYLESERALYLAEAGSEWGVSRLSGTGNFTCTRLPNSTHTLNFGQYTVSNCIEVPGQCIFDSIGYIPQTSPYRTRRKVEITVNEVPFGVTKWQER
;
A
#
# COMPACT_ATOMS: atom_id res chain seq x y z
N MET A 1 -24.77 -5.35 60.75
CA MET A 1 -23.34 -5.55 60.42
C MET A 1 -23.11 -6.45 59.20
N LYS A 2 -23.94 -7.48 58.92
CA LYS A 2 -23.79 -8.39 57.77
C LYS A 2 -23.79 -7.72 56.38
N ASN A 3 -24.65 -6.74 56.14
CA ASN A 3 -24.80 -6.11 54.81
C ASN A 3 -23.55 -5.34 54.34
N LYS A 4 -22.72 -4.84 55.28
CA LYS A 4 -21.48 -4.12 54.94
C LYS A 4 -20.39 -5.05 54.40
N ALA A 5 -20.34 -6.29 54.88
CA ALA A 5 -19.39 -7.30 54.40
C ALA A 5 -19.77 -7.80 53.00
N VAL A 6 -21.07 -7.97 52.73
CA VAL A 6 -21.57 -8.38 51.41
C VAL A 6 -21.29 -7.32 50.35
N ALA A 7 -21.52 -6.04 50.65
CA ALA A 7 -21.21 -4.94 49.74
C ALA A 7 -19.72 -4.89 49.37
N LEU A 8 -18.83 -5.15 50.33
CA LEU A 8 -17.39 -5.13 50.11
C LEU A 8 -16.91 -6.24 49.18
N ILE A 9 -17.46 -7.46 49.32
CA ILE A 9 -17.15 -8.59 48.45
C ILE A 9 -17.58 -8.29 47.00
N ILE A 10 -18.76 -7.71 46.81
CA ILE A 10 -19.28 -7.36 45.48
C ILE A 10 -18.38 -6.32 44.80
N VAL A 11 -17.93 -5.29 45.53
CA VAL A 11 -17.03 -4.26 44.99
C VAL A 11 -15.68 -4.86 44.58
N ILE A 12 -15.11 -5.74 45.41
CA ILE A 12 -13.84 -6.41 45.07
C ILE A 12 -14.01 -7.27 43.82
N PHE A 13 -15.10 -8.03 43.73
CA PHE A 13 -15.37 -8.86 42.57
C PHE A 13 -15.56 -8.01 41.29
N ALA A 14 -16.29 -6.90 41.40
CA ALA A 14 -16.46 -5.95 40.31
C ALA A 14 -15.12 -5.33 39.86
N MET A 15 -14.26 -4.93 40.80
CA MET A 15 -12.92 -4.41 40.48
C MET A 15 -12.04 -5.47 39.80
N MET A 16 -12.13 -6.74 40.23
CA MET A 16 -11.38 -7.84 39.63
C MET A 16 -11.83 -8.10 38.19
N VAL A 17 -13.14 -8.09 37.93
CA VAL A 17 -13.69 -8.24 36.58
C VAL A 17 -13.28 -7.05 35.70
N LEU A 18 -13.37 -5.82 36.20
CA LEU A 18 -12.93 -4.62 35.49
C LEU A 18 -11.43 -4.67 35.14
N ALA A 19 -10.58 -5.16 36.03
CA ALA A 19 -9.14 -5.29 35.78
C ALA A 19 -8.84 -6.27 34.63
N VAL A 20 -9.53 -7.42 34.59
CA VAL A 20 -9.40 -8.38 33.48
C VAL A 20 -9.90 -7.78 32.17
N LEU A 21 -11.04 -7.07 32.20
CA LEU A 21 -11.58 -6.40 31.01
C LEU A 21 -10.62 -5.32 30.49
N CYS A 22 -10.10 -4.44 31.35
CA CYS A 22 -9.10 -3.44 30.97
C CYS A 22 -7.85 -4.08 30.35
N TRP A 23 -7.41 -5.23 30.88
CA TRP A 23 -6.25 -5.92 30.34
C TRP A 23 -6.51 -6.50 28.94
N THR A 24 -7.67 -7.13 28.73
CA THR A 24 -8.04 -7.63 27.40
C THR A 24 -8.18 -6.49 26.38
N LEU A 25 -8.77 -5.35 26.78
CA LEU A 25 -8.94 -4.20 25.90
C LEU A 25 -7.60 -3.59 25.47
N ALA A 26 -6.64 -3.46 26.39
CA ALA A 26 -5.30 -2.94 26.10
C ALA A 26 -4.54 -3.80 25.07
N ASN A 27 -4.70 -5.12 25.16
CA ASN A 27 -4.09 -6.05 24.21
C ASN A 27 -4.73 -5.98 22.82
N LEU A 28 -6.06 -5.85 22.74
CA LEU A 28 -6.77 -5.71 21.48
C LEU A 28 -6.40 -4.41 20.75
N LEU A 29 -6.39 -3.29 21.48
CA LEU A 29 -6.01 -1.98 20.92
C LEU A 29 -4.60 -2.02 20.31
N SER A 30 -3.65 -2.67 20.98
CA SER A 30 -2.26 -2.78 20.49
C SER A 30 -2.15 -3.59 19.19
N GLY A 31 -2.95 -4.65 19.06
CA GLY A 31 -3.02 -5.44 17.83
C GLY A 31 -3.64 -4.68 16.65
N ASP A 32 -4.72 -3.95 16.91
CA ASP A 32 -5.45 -3.21 15.89
C ASP A 32 -4.66 -2.02 15.31
N PHE A 33 -3.82 -1.37 16.09
CA PHE A 33 -2.96 -0.31 15.55
C PHE A 33 -1.93 -0.83 14.54
N GLY A 34 -1.35 -2.01 14.80
CA GLY A 34 -0.35 -2.59 13.91
C GLY A 34 -0.94 -3.01 12.56
N THR A 35 -2.11 -3.65 12.58
CA THR A 35 -2.79 -4.09 11.35
C THR A 35 -3.28 -2.92 10.51
N ASN A 36 -3.87 -1.90 11.14
CA ASN A 36 -4.31 -0.69 10.45
C ASN A 36 -3.14 0.09 9.83
N LEU A 37 -2.00 0.18 10.53
CA LEU A 37 -0.82 0.86 10.02
C LEU A 37 -0.22 0.10 8.82
N ALA A 38 -0.13 -1.22 8.89
CA ALA A 38 0.32 -2.04 7.77
C ALA A 38 -0.62 -1.92 6.56
N TYR A 39 -1.93 -1.89 6.78
CA TYR A 39 -2.92 -1.66 5.72
C TYR A 39 -2.73 -0.29 5.06
N LEU A 40 -2.63 0.78 5.87
CA LEU A 40 -2.40 2.14 5.39
C LEU A 40 -1.08 2.28 4.61
N GLU A 41 0.01 1.66 5.08
CA GLU A 41 1.29 1.64 4.36
C GLU A 41 1.17 0.87 3.03
N SER A 42 0.35 -0.17 2.98
CA SER A 42 0.04 -0.91 1.75
C SER A 42 -0.68 -0.05 0.72
N GLU A 43 -1.73 0.65 1.13
CA GLU A 43 -2.49 1.55 0.27
C GLU A 43 -1.58 2.67 -0.26
N ARG A 44 -0.76 3.27 0.60
CA ARG A 44 0.20 4.31 0.17
C ARG A 44 1.23 3.79 -0.83
N ALA A 45 1.72 2.56 -0.63
CA ALA A 45 2.61 1.93 -1.60
C ALA A 45 1.91 1.67 -2.94
N LEU A 46 0.62 1.34 -2.93
CA LEU A 46 -0.18 1.20 -4.14
C LEU A 46 -0.34 2.55 -4.85
N TYR A 47 -0.73 3.61 -4.14
CA TYR A 47 -0.82 4.97 -4.71
C TYR A 47 0.49 5.43 -5.36
N LEU A 48 1.63 5.10 -4.77
CA LEU A 48 2.95 5.38 -5.35
C LEU A 48 3.20 4.58 -6.62
N ALA A 49 2.82 3.30 -6.64
CA ALA A 49 2.90 2.47 -7.83
C ALA A 49 1.99 3.03 -8.94
N GLU A 50 0.77 3.45 -8.61
CA GLU A 50 -0.16 4.07 -9.55
C GLU A 50 0.37 5.40 -10.13
N ALA A 51 1.01 6.23 -9.31
CA ALA A 51 1.65 7.46 -9.77
C ALA A 51 2.77 7.18 -10.79
N GLY A 52 3.64 6.19 -10.52
CA GLY A 52 4.66 5.78 -11.49
C GLY A 52 4.06 5.17 -12.76
N SER A 53 2.91 4.52 -12.60
CA SER A 53 2.08 3.98 -13.66
C SER A 53 1.60 5.07 -14.64
N GLU A 54 1.08 6.16 -14.09
CA GLU A 54 0.60 7.31 -14.86
C GLU A 54 1.75 8.06 -15.51
N TRP A 55 2.85 8.25 -14.78
CA TRP A 55 4.07 8.83 -15.35
C TRP A 55 4.56 8.03 -16.55
N GLY A 56 4.64 6.70 -16.44
CA GLY A 56 5.05 5.81 -17.53
C GLY A 56 4.14 5.93 -18.76
N VAL A 57 2.81 5.88 -18.56
CA VAL A 57 1.86 6.01 -19.66
C VAL A 57 1.89 7.40 -20.30
N SER A 58 2.06 8.46 -19.51
CA SER A 58 2.21 9.82 -20.04
C SER A 58 3.45 9.96 -20.94
N ARG A 59 4.52 9.22 -20.62
CA ARG A 59 5.76 9.22 -21.40
C ARG A 59 5.62 8.46 -22.72
N LEU A 60 4.86 7.37 -22.71
CA LEU A 60 4.57 6.56 -23.90
C LEU A 60 3.59 7.24 -24.87
N SER A 61 2.55 7.88 -24.34
CA SER A 61 1.50 8.53 -25.15
C SER A 61 1.98 9.77 -25.92
N GLY A 62 3.07 10.42 -25.50
CA GLY A 62 3.54 11.68 -26.09
C GLY A 62 4.17 11.58 -27.49
N THR A 63 4.45 10.39 -28.03
CA THR A 63 5.28 10.25 -29.25
C THR A 63 4.79 9.28 -30.31
N GLY A 64 3.60 8.69 -30.17
CA GLY A 64 2.99 7.84 -31.20
C GLY A 64 3.64 6.45 -31.37
N ASN A 65 4.86 6.24 -30.87
CA ASN A 65 5.54 4.94 -30.87
C ASN A 65 5.78 4.47 -29.43
N PHE A 66 5.33 3.27 -29.10
CA PHE A 66 5.47 2.66 -27.77
C PHE A 66 6.79 1.88 -27.67
N THR A 67 7.87 2.54 -27.22
CA THR A 67 9.18 1.88 -27.01
C THR A 67 9.66 1.99 -25.57
N CYS A 68 10.23 0.91 -25.05
CA CYS A 68 10.91 0.81 -23.77
C CYS A 68 12.15 1.69 -23.68
N THR A 69 12.75 2.10 -24.79
CA THR A 69 13.79 3.15 -24.77
C THR A 69 13.26 4.47 -24.17
N ARG A 70 11.95 4.73 -24.27
CA ARG A 70 11.29 5.92 -23.69
C ARG A 70 10.97 5.77 -22.21
N LEU A 71 10.97 4.53 -21.70
CA LEU A 71 10.75 4.17 -20.31
C LEU A 71 12.05 3.64 -19.70
N PRO A 72 13.06 4.50 -19.47
CA PRO A 72 14.24 4.08 -18.74
C PRO A 72 13.84 3.67 -17.31
N ASN A 73 14.54 2.68 -16.77
CA ASN A 73 14.44 2.33 -15.37
C ASN A 73 14.73 3.59 -14.53
N SER A 74 13.72 4.09 -13.85
CA SER A 74 13.77 5.39 -13.17
C SER A 74 13.11 5.27 -11.81
N THR A 75 13.80 5.82 -10.81
CA THR A 75 13.32 5.89 -9.45
C THR A 75 13.04 7.34 -9.12
N HIS A 76 11.82 7.60 -8.67
CA HIS A 76 11.36 8.92 -8.26
C HIS A 76 11.12 8.94 -6.77
N THR A 77 11.64 9.98 -6.12
CA THR A 77 11.52 10.17 -4.68
C THR A 77 10.44 11.20 -4.38
N LEU A 78 9.52 10.83 -3.49
CA LEU A 78 8.45 11.66 -2.99
C LEU A 78 8.60 11.81 -1.47
N ASN A 79 7.91 12.77 -0.89
CA ASN A 79 8.09 13.11 0.53
C ASN A 79 7.71 11.96 1.49
N PHE A 80 6.87 11.03 1.04
CA PHE A 80 6.31 9.94 1.84
C PHE A 80 6.73 8.54 1.34
N GLY A 81 7.53 8.45 0.27
CA GLY A 81 7.86 7.19 -0.38
C GLY A 81 8.69 7.33 -1.64
N GLN A 82 8.95 6.22 -2.30
CA GLN A 82 9.59 6.19 -3.61
C GLN A 82 8.79 5.31 -4.55
N TYR A 83 8.82 5.60 -5.85
CA TYR A 83 8.36 4.65 -6.85
C TYR A 83 9.46 4.41 -7.89
N THR A 84 9.48 3.20 -8.44
CA THR A 84 10.40 2.80 -9.49
C THR A 84 9.59 2.23 -10.64
N VAL A 85 9.83 2.75 -11.84
CA VAL A 85 9.34 2.15 -13.08
C VAL A 85 10.46 1.28 -13.66
N SER A 86 10.16 0.02 -13.94
CA SER A 86 11.16 -0.98 -14.36
C SER A 86 10.56 -2.07 -15.24
N ASN A 87 11.40 -2.99 -15.73
CA ASN A 87 10.98 -4.18 -16.50
C ASN A 87 10.10 -3.85 -17.70
N CYS A 88 10.53 -2.86 -18.48
CA CYS A 88 9.83 -2.58 -19.73
C CYS A 88 10.14 -3.68 -20.75
N ILE A 89 9.08 -4.29 -21.30
CA ILE A 89 9.11 -5.32 -22.33
C ILE A 89 8.29 -4.81 -23.52
N GLU A 90 8.93 -4.75 -24.69
CA GLU A 90 8.26 -4.43 -25.94
C GLU A 90 7.72 -5.71 -26.58
N VAL A 91 6.43 -5.69 -26.93
CA VAL A 91 5.75 -6.73 -27.70
C VAL A 91 5.16 -6.04 -28.94
N PRO A 92 5.04 -6.70 -30.11
CA PRO A 92 4.44 -6.06 -31.28
C PRO A 92 3.06 -5.45 -30.98
N GLY A 93 2.95 -4.13 -31.07
CA GLY A 93 1.73 -3.36 -30.77
C GLY A 93 1.38 -3.23 -29.28
N GLN A 94 2.28 -3.61 -28.36
CA GLN A 94 2.08 -3.47 -26.91
C GLN A 94 3.38 -3.14 -26.16
N CYS A 95 3.27 -2.40 -25.07
CA CYS A 95 4.38 -2.13 -24.16
C CYS A 95 3.95 -2.52 -22.75
N ILE A 96 4.69 -3.45 -22.14
CA ILE A 96 4.44 -3.90 -20.77
C ILE A 96 5.52 -3.31 -19.88
N PHE A 97 5.15 -2.70 -18.76
CA PHE A 97 6.12 -2.22 -17.79
C PHE A 97 5.59 -2.34 -16.36
N ASP A 98 6.51 -2.42 -15.41
CA ASP A 98 6.22 -2.49 -14.00
C ASP A 98 6.39 -1.13 -13.35
N SER A 99 5.42 -0.74 -12.51
CA SER A 99 5.56 0.34 -11.56
C SER A 99 5.51 -0.20 -10.13
N ILE A 100 6.52 0.10 -9.34
CA ILE A 100 6.69 -0.42 -7.98
C ILE A 100 6.74 0.75 -7.02
N GLY A 101 5.80 0.81 -6.08
CA GLY A 101 5.78 1.78 -5.00
C GLY A 101 6.37 1.21 -3.72
N TYR A 102 7.16 2.03 -3.02
CA TYR A 102 7.89 1.67 -1.80
C TYR A 102 7.62 2.67 -0.68
N ILE A 103 7.36 2.15 0.51
CA ILE A 103 7.30 2.93 1.75
C ILE A 103 8.43 2.43 2.69
N PRO A 104 9.29 3.30 3.24
CA PRO A 104 9.48 4.71 2.89
C PRO A 104 10.43 4.92 1.69
N GLN A 105 11.22 3.92 1.32
CA GLN A 105 12.24 4.03 0.27
C GLN A 105 12.50 2.67 -0.37
N THR A 106 13.13 2.66 -1.55
CA THR A 106 13.47 1.45 -2.32
C THR A 106 14.29 0.44 -1.53
N SER A 107 15.19 0.89 -0.64
CA SER A 107 15.93 0.03 0.28
C SER A 107 16.42 0.82 1.50
N PRO A 108 16.14 0.40 2.75
CA PRO A 108 15.22 -0.66 3.16
C PRO A 108 13.74 -0.24 3.04
N TYR A 109 12.91 -1.10 2.44
CA TYR A 109 11.47 -0.90 2.37
C TYR A 109 10.76 -1.64 3.51
N ARG A 110 9.70 -1.03 4.06
CA ARG A 110 8.75 -1.69 4.97
C ARG A 110 7.62 -2.36 4.20
N THR A 111 7.12 -1.70 3.16
CA THR A 111 6.04 -2.20 2.32
C THR A 111 6.32 -1.88 0.86
N ARG A 112 5.98 -2.82 -0.02
CA ARG A 112 6.08 -2.67 -1.47
C ARG A 112 4.78 -3.11 -2.14
N ARG A 113 4.36 -2.39 -3.18
CA ARG A 113 3.28 -2.79 -4.08
C ARG A 113 3.76 -2.64 -5.51
N LYS A 114 3.35 -3.59 -6.36
CA LYS A 114 3.71 -3.65 -7.77
C LYS A 114 2.43 -3.59 -8.58
N VAL A 115 2.41 -2.75 -9.60
CA VAL A 115 1.39 -2.69 -10.63
C VAL A 115 2.09 -2.96 -11.96
N GLU A 116 1.65 -3.99 -12.66
CA GLU A 116 2.06 -4.28 -14.03
C GLU A 116 1.09 -3.60 -14.98
N ILE A 117 1.61 -2.88 -15.98
CA ILE A 117 0.78 -2.17 -16.95
C ILE A 117 1.11 -2.68 -18.32
N THR A 118 0.05 -3.07 -19.04
CA THR A 118 0.08 -3.30 -20.47
C THR A 118 -0.55 -2.12 -21.17
N VAL A 119 0.20 -1.50 -22.08
CA VAL A 119 -0.26 -0.42 -22.94
C VAL A 119 -0.36 -0.95 -24.36
N ASN A 120 -1.55 -0.91 -24.94
CA ASN A 120 -1.77 -1.32 -26.32
C ASN A 120 -1.68 -0.13 -27.27
N GLU A 121 -1.00 -0.32 -28.39
CA GLU A 121 -1.01 0.59 -29.52
C GLU A 121 -2.33 0.38 -30.30
N VAL A 122 -3.36 1.17 -29.97
CA VAL A 122 -4.56 1.25 -30.82
C VAL A 122 -4.49 2.49 -31.71
N PRO A 123 -5.06 2.45 -32.93
CA PRO A 123 -4.97 3.55 -33.90
C PRO A 123 -5.50 4.91 -33.40
N PHE A 124 -6.17 4.96 -32.23
CA PHE A 124 -6.69 6.19 -31.61
C PHE A 124 -6.62 6.21 -30.06
N GLY A 125 -5.55 5.73 -29.41
CA GLY A 125 -5.37 5.98 -27.96
C GLY A 125 -4.69 4.87 -27.16
N VAL A 126 -4.76 4.98 -25.83
CA VAL A 126 -4.19 4.02 -24.85
C VAL A 126 -5.35 3.37 -24.09
N THR A 127 -5.48 2.05 -24.17
CA THR A 127 -6.35 1.28 -23.26
C THR A 127 -5.52 0.75 -22.09
N LYS A 128 -5.77 1.28 -20.88
CA LYS A 128 -5.18 0.80 -19.62
C LYS A 128 -6.06 -0.28 -18.97
N TRP A 129 -5.42 -1.08 -18.11
CA TRP A 129 -5.92 -1.82 -16.95
C TRP A 129 -6.17 -3.33 -17.13
N GLN A 130 -5.21 -4.13 -16.66
CA GLN A 130 -5.47 -5.50 -16.19
C GLN A 130 -4.58 -5.77 -14.98
N GLU A 131 -5.16 -5.73 -13.77
CA GLU A 131 -4.50 -6.14 -12.53
C GLU A 131 -4.39 -7.68 -12.52
N ARG A 132 -3.22 -8.20 -12.16
CA ARG A 132 -3.00 -9.63 -11.87
C ARG A 132 -2.49 -9.82 -10.45
#